data_AF-A0A8H7LET5-F1
#
_entry.id   AF-A0A8H7LET5-F1
#
_cell.length_a   1.000
_cell.length_b   1.000
_cell.length_c   1.000
_cell.angle_alpha   90.00
_cell.angle_beta   90.00
_cell.angle_gamma   90.00
#
_symmetry.space_group_name_H-M   'P 1'
#
loop_
_entity.id
_entity.type
_entity.pdbx_description
1 polymer ?
#
loop_
_entity_poly.entity_id
_entity_poly.type
_entity_poly.pdbx_seq_one_letter_code
_entity_poly.pdbx_strand_id
1 'polypeptide(L)'
;MALAETVFRKVYKLGLVPKIIAKLPVVSLMLAVISVCWLLILPMDGQFRHTYISENALMPGQVNLYFRETEWNHVRGFRDEAARWDFESVSRSNPQLEGWLSDFGLKVSHHHDPQTNLSTMYALMHAPRGDNTEAMVLVAPYFTSDGQKNVGAMALAPALARYFARMSIWSKNIIVVSRKMDIPRSGAGSTPTIQLWTSPRGL
;
A
#
# COMPACT_ATOMS: atom_id res chain seq x y z
N MET A 1 47.71 -13.06 -16.53
CA MET A 1 48.90 -12.49 -15.85
C MET A 1 49.52 -11.33 -16.65
N ALA A 2 49.73 -11.44 -17.97
CA ALA A 2 50.38 -10.41 -18.79
C ALA A 2 49.67 -9.02 -18.84
N LEU A 3 48.33 -9.00 -18.83
CA LEU A 3 47.55 -7.76 -18.99
C LEU A 3 47.62 -6.86 -17.75
N ALA A 4 47.53 -7.46 -16.56
CA ALA A 4 47.71 -6.75 -15.30
C ALA A 4 49.12 -6.15 -15.20
N GLU A 5 50.15 -6.89 -15.61
CA GLU A 5 51.53 -6.43 -15.59
C GLU A 5 51.76 -5.24 -16.54
N THR A 6 51.17 -5.25 -17.74
CA THR A 6 51.22 -4.10 -18.66
C THR A 6 50.52 -2.86 -18.10
N VAL A 7 49.41 -3.03 -17.38
CA VAL A 7 48.69 -1.93 -16.72
C VAL A 7 49.53 -1.35 -15.59
N PHE A 8 50.08 -2.20 -14.70
CA PHE A 8 50.94 -1.75 -13.60
C PHE A 8 52.18 -1.02 -14.10
N ARG A 9 52.85 -1.54 -15.13
CA ARG A 9 54.04 -0.91 -15.72
C ARG A 9 53.71 0.46 -16.32
N LYS A 10 52.54 0.63 -16.94
CA LYS A 10 52.06 1.90 -17.52
C LYS A 10 51.63 2.90 -16.43
N VAL A 11 51.00 2.44 -15.36
CA VAL A 11 50.63 3.22 -14.17
C VAL A 11 51.87 3.79 -13.47
N TYR A 12 52.91 2.96 -13.34
CA TYR A 12 54.19 3.37 -12.75
C TYR A 12 54.95 4.36 -13.65
N LYS A 13 55.01 4.09 -14.98
CA LYS A 13 55.68 4.96 -15.96
C LYS A 13 55.09 6.38 -16.03
N LEU A 14 53.77 6.51 -15.83
CA LEU A 14 53.06 7.79 -15.89
C LEU A 14 53.01 8.52 -14.52
N GLY A 15 53.52 7.90 -13.46
CA GLY A 15 53.47 8.44 -12.10
C GLY A 15 52.03 8.70 -11.63
N LEU A 16 51.09 7.85 -12.05
CA LEU A 16 49.65 8.07 -11.80
C LEU A 16 49.29 7.93 -10.32
N VAL A 17 49.97 7.04 -9.58
CA VAL A 17 49.72 6.78 -8.15
C VAL A 17 49.88 8.06 -7.29
N PRO A 18 51.04 8.76 -7.31
CA PRO A 18 51.18 9.99 -6.53
C PRO A 18 50.24 11.12 -7.00
N LYS A 19 49.90 11.19 -8.29
CA LYS A 19 48.95 12.18 -8.82
C LYS A 19 47.52 11.93 -8.32
N ILE A 20 47.09 10.67 -8.23
CA ILE A 20 45.79 10.29 -7.69
C ILE A 20 45.74 10.57 -6.18
N ILE A 21 46.80 10.22 -5.44
CA ILE A 21 46.92 10.52 -4.01
C ILE A 21 46.88 12.04 -3.74
N ALA A 22 47.52 12.85 -4.58
CA ALA A 22 47.47 14.30 -4.46
C ALA A 22 46.08 14.91 -4.74
N LYS A 23 45.24 14.24 -5.55
CA LYS A 23 43.89 14.70 -5.91
C LYS A 23 42.78 14.10 -5.03
N LEU A 24 43.09 13.05 -4.26
CA LEU A 24 42.17 12.39 -3.32
C LEU A 24 41.46 13.35 -2.35
N PRO A 25 42.11 14.36 -1.74
CA PRO A 25 41.44 15.31 -0.86
C PRO A 25 40.34 16.13 -1.56
N VAL A 26 40.59 16.50 -2.82
CA VAL A 26 39.63 17.28 -3.63
C VAL A 26 38.43 16.43 -4.01
N VAL A 27 38.65 15.17 -4.38
CA VAL A 27 37.57 14.22 -4.67
C VAL A 27 36.74 13.94 -3.43
N SER A 28 37.39 13.74 -2.28
CA SER A 28 36.72 13.57 -0.98
C SER A 28 35.86 14.78 -0.63
N LEU A 29 36.39 16.00 -0.80
CA LEU A 29 35.64 17.24 -0.56
C LEU A 29 34.42 17.34 -1.49
N MET A 30 34.58 17.01 -2.78
CA MET A 30 33.45 17.01 -3.72
C MET A 30 32.36 16.01 -3.30
N LEU A 31 32.73 14.80 -2.91
CA LEU A 31 31.77 13.79 -2.43
C LEU A 31 31.07 14.24 -1.14
N ALA A 32 31.78 14.91 -0.23
CA ALA A 32 31.21 15.47 0.98
C ALA A 32 30.22 16.62 0.67
N VAL A 33 30.54 17.48 -0.30
CA VAL A 33 29.61 18.54 -0.74
C VAL A 33 28.37 17.91 -1.38
N ILE A 34 28.54 16.90 -2.24
CA ILE A 34 27.42 16.19 -2.88
C ILE A 34 26.51 15.54 -1.82
N SER A 35 27.07 14.90 -0.79
CA SER A 35 26.27 14.26 0.26
C SER A 35 25.46 15.29 1.07
N VAL A 36 26.06 16.44 1.40
CA VAL A 36 25.37 17.54 2.08
C VAL A 36 24.25 18.09 1.19
N CYS A 37 24.53 18.35 -0.10
CA CYS A 37 23.51 18.79 -1.04
C CYS A 37 22.35 17.78 -1.15
N TRP A 38 22.65 16.47 -1.14
CA TRP A 38 21.63 15.43 -1.16
C TRP A 38 20.74 15.47 0.09
N LEU A 39 21.32 15.66 1.27
CA LEU A 39 20.55 15.77 2.52
C LEU A 39 19.66 17.02 2.52
N LEU A 40 20.12 18.12 1.91
CA LEU A 40 19.33 19.35 1.78
C LEU A 40 18.15 19.22 0.80
N ILE A 41 18.18 18.25 -0.11
CA ILE A 41 17.07 17.94 -1.03
C ILE A 41 15.95 17.17 -0.30
N LEU A 42 16.25 16.40 0.75
CA LEU A 42 15.25 15.61 1.48
C LEU A 42 14.02 16.40 1.97
N PRO A 43 14.14 17.60 2.58
CA PRO A 43 13.00 18.37 3.04
C PRO A 43 12.27 19.15 1.93
N MET A 44 12.65 19.00 0.66
CA MET A 44 11.93 19.65 -0.45
C MET A 44 10.56 19.00 -0.68
N ASP A 45 9.55 19.82 -0.93
CA ASP A 45 8.20 19.36 -1.24
C ASP A 45 8.23 18.38 -2.43
N GLY A 46 7.58 17.21 -2.23
CA GLY A 46 7.57 16.11 -3.19
C GLY A 46 8.65 15.03 -2.98
N GLN A 47 9.68 15.27 -2.15
CA GLN A 47 10.66 14.23 -1.78
C GLN A 47 10.27 13.44 -0.52
N PHE A 48 9.49 14.05 0.38
CA PHE A 48 8.90 13.36 1.52
C PHE A 48 7.41 13.16 1.30
N ARG A 49 6.89 12.02 1.77
CA ARG A 49 5.43 11.83 1.89
C ARG A 49 5.01 12.60 3.14
N HIS A 50 3.99 13.46 3.06
CA HIS A 50 3.40 14.16 4.22
C HIS A 50 2.71 13.17 5.19
N THR A 51 3.44 12.16 5.64
CA THR A 51 2.97 11.06 6.47
C THR A 51 3.20 11.46 7.92
N TYR A 52 2.13 11.90 8.57
CA TYR A 52 2.10 12.04 10.02
C TYR A 52 2.30 10.66 10.65
N ILE A 53 3.41 10.47 11.38
CA ILE A 53 3.65 9.27 12.18
C ILE A 53 3.29 9.63 13.62
N SER A 54 2.15 9.13 14.07
CA SER A 54 1.76 9.23 15.48
C SER A 54 2.66 8.32 16.30
N GLU A 55 3.33 8.88 17.32
CA GLU A 55 4.06 8.08 18.31
C GLU A 55 3.15 7.07 19.03
N ASN A 56 1.86 7.41 19.18
CA ASN A 56 0.85 6.54 19.79
C ASN A 56 0.35 5.43 18.85
N ALA A 57 0.65 5.51 17.55
CA ALA A 57 0.31 4.44 16.60
C ALA A 57 1.36 3.31 16.55
N LEU A 58 2.54 3.54 17.14
CA LEU A 58 3.61 2.55 17.22
C LEU A 58 3.77 2.10 18.68
N MET A 59 3.52 0.81 18.94
CA MET A 59 3.92 0.24 20.23
C MET A 59 5.45 0.29 20.36
N PRO A 60 6.00 0.63 21.55
CA PRO A 60 7.44 0.63 21.77
C PRO A 60 8.05 -0.71 21.36
N GLY A 61 9.03 -0.71 20.44
CA GLY A 61 9.69 -1.92 19.96
C GLY A 61 9.07 -2.59 18.72
N GLN A 62 7.98 -2.07 18.16
CA GLN A 62 7.38 -2.59 16.92
C GLN A 62 8.06 -2.04 15.66
N VAL A 63 9.34 -2.37 15.49
CA VAL A 63 10.20 -1.90 14.37
C VAL A 63 10.02 -2.74 13.11
N ASN A 64 9.45 -3.95 13.23
CA ASN A 64 9.33 -4.87 12.12
C ASN A 64 8.12 -4.55 11.24
N LEU A 65 8.41 -4.00 10.05
CA LEU A 65 7.48 -3.99 8.93
C LEU A 65 7.28 -5.44 8.45
N TYR A 66 6.07 -6.00 8.57
CA TYR A 66 5.83 -7.37 8.12
C TYR A 66 5.28 -7.45 6.68
N PHE A 67 4.66 -6.37 6.17
CA PHE A 67 4.21 -6.25 4.79
C PHE A 67 5.32 -5.58 3.94
N ARG A 68 6.19 -6.40 3.32
CA ARG A 68 7.41 -5.96 2.62
C ARG A 68 7.42 -6.35 1.13
N GLU A 69 8.59 -6.24 0.50
CA GLU A 69 8.85 -6.44 -0.95
C GLU A 69 8.21 -7.70 -1.54
N THR A 70 8.13 -8.80 -0.80
CA THR A 70 7.45 -10.03 -1.28
C THR A 70 5.96 -9.82 -1.47
N GLU A 71 5.29 -9.11 -0.57
CA GLU A 71 3.87 -8.78 -0.68
C GLU A 71 3.62 -7.75 -1.78
N TRP A 72 4.59 -6.86 -2.04
CA TRP A 72 4.54 -5.93 -3.18
C TRP A 72 4.47 -6.64 -4.53
N ASN A 73 4.97 -7.86 -4.67
CA ASN A 73 4.78 -8.66 -5.89
C ASN A 73 3.31 -9.05 -6.10
N HIS A 74 2.62 -9.41 -5.03
CA HIS A 74 1.19 -9.70 -5.07
C HIS A 74 0.36 -8.45 -5.35
N VAL A 75 0.68 -7.32 -4.70
CA VAL A 75 0.03 -6.03 -4.98
C VAL A 75 0.17 -5.67 -6.47
N ARG A 76 1.37 -5.84 -7.05
CA ARG A 76 1.58 -5.59 -8.48
C ARG A 76 0.74 -6.51 -9.36
N GLY A 77 0.70 -7.80 -9.05
CA GLY A 77 -0.14 -8.77 -9.78
C GLY A 77 -1.63 -8.39 -9.76
N PHE A 78 -2.18 -8.09 -8.58
CA PHE A 78 -3.58 -7.65 -8.48
C PHE A 78 -3.82 -6.31 -9.19
N ARG A 79 -2.86 -5.38 -9.11
CA ARG A 79 -2.95 -4.08 -9.80
C ARG A 79 -3.02 -4.25 -11.31
N ASP A 80 -2.18 -5.12 -11.87
CA ASP A 80 -2.11 -5.32 -13.31
C ASP A 80 -3.40 -5.95 -13.86
N GLU A 81 -4.07 -6.79 -13.06
CA GLU A 81 -5.39 -7.33 -13.41
C GLU A 81 -6.51 -6.30 -13.18
N ALA A 82 -6.52 -5.62 -12.04
CA ALA A 82 -7.50 -4.59 -11.73
C ALA A 82 -7.44 -3.40 -12.71
N ALA A 83 -6.27 -3.10 -13.27
CA ALA A 83 -6.12 -2.05 -14.29
C ALA A 83 -6.87 -2.35 -15.59
N ARG A 84 -7.20 -3.63 -15.86
CA ARG A 84 -7.93 -4.06 -17.06
C ARG A 84 -9.45 -3.99 -16.87
N TRP A 85 -9.92 -3.76 -15.65
CA TRP A 85 -11.35 -3.76 -15.35
C TRP A 85 -12.06 -2.53 -15.90
N ASP A 86 -13.30 -2.76 -16.32
CA ASP A 86 -14.28 -1.70 -16.41
C ASP A 86 -14.87 -1.44 -15.01
N PHE A 87 -14.38 -0.38 -14.37
CA PHE A 87 -14.75 0.04 -13.03
C PHE A 87 -16.26 0.31 -12.87
N GLU A 88 -16.96 0.72 -13.94
CA GLU A 88 -18.40 0.94 -13.84
C GLU A 88 -19.15 -0.40 -13.72
N SER A 89 -18.76 -1.39 -14.52
CA SER A 89 -19.29 -2.75 -14.44
C SER A 89 -18.93 -3.43 -13.11
N VAL A 90 -17.65 -3.43 -12.73
CA VAL A 90 -17.21 -4.12 -11.51
C VAL A 90 -17.73 -3.47 -10.23
N SER A 91 -18.07 -2.18 -10.27
CA SER A 91 -18.70 -1.52 -9.12
C SER A 91 -20.09 -2.06 -8.78
N ARG A 92 -20.78 -2.69 -9.75
CA ARG A 92 -22.08 -3.33 -9.54
C ARG A 92 -21.94 -4.79 -9.13
N SER A 93 -21.02 -5.51 -9.78
CA SER A 93 -20.71 -6.90 -9.48
C SER A 93 -19.28 -7.22 -9.91
N ASN A 94 -18.46 -7.68 -8.96
CA ASN A 94 -17.06 -8.02 -9.21
C ASN A 94 -16.77 -9.49 -8.86
N PRO A 95 -17.08 -10.43 -9.76
CA PRO A 95 -16.88 -11.86 -9.50
C PRO A 95 -15.41 -12.24 -9.35
N GLN A 96 -14.49 -11.50 -9.96
CA GLN A 96 -13.05 -11.77 -9.84
C GLN A 96 -12.53 -11.43 -8.45
N LEU A 97 -12.88 -10.26 -7.92
CA LEU A 97 -12.51 -9.88 -6.55
C LEU A 97 -13.18 -10.80 -5.52
N GLU A 98 -14.45 -11.15 -5.74
CA GLU A 98 -15.16 -12.13 -4.90
C GLU A 98 -14.45 -13.49 -4.90
N GLY A 99 -14.02 -13.98 -6.07
CA GLY A 99 -13.24 -15.20 -6.20
C GLY A 99 -11.95 -15.14 -5.40
N TRP A 100 -11.15 -14.08 -5.56
CA TRP A 100 -9.90 -13.92 -4.81
C TRP A 100 -10.10 -13.91 -3.30
N LEU A 101 -11.08 -13.15 -2.80
CA LEU A 101 -11.35 -13.06 -1.37
C LEU A 101 -11.87 -14.38 -0.80
N SER A 102 -12.71 -15.08 -1.55
CA SER A 102 -13.21 -16.41 -1.18
C SER A 102 -12.09 -17.45 -1.17
N ASP A 103 -11.17 -17.40 -2.14
CA ASP A 103 -9.98 -18.26 -2.21
C ASP A 103 -9.04 -18.05 -1.02
N PHE A 104 -9.02 -16.84 -0.44
CA PHE A 104 -8.28 -16.55 0.79
C PHE A 104 -9.02 -17.01 2.07
N GLY A 105 -10.25 -17.53 1.94
CA GLY A 105 -11.06 -18.02 3.05
C GLY A 105 -11.97 -16.97 3.68
N LEU A 106 -12.18 -15.81 3.05
CA LEU A 106 -13.13 -14.81 3.52
C LEU A 106 -14.55 -15.17 3.05
N LYS A 107 -15.55 -14.93 3.89
CA LYS A 107 -16.97 -15.07 3.52
C LYS A 107 -17.44 -13.80 2.83
N VAL A 108 -17.69 -13.88 1.52
CA VAL A 108 -18.18 -12.74 0.73
C VAL A 108 -19.71 -12.67 0.76
N SER A 109 -20.26 -11.46 0.78
CA SER A 109 -21.69 -11.18 0.73
C SER A 109 -21.93 -9.82 0.10
N HIS A 110 -23.15 -9.60 -0.37
CA HIS A 110 -23.53 -8.38 -1.08
C HIS A 110 -24.74 -7.74 -0.40
N HIS A 111 -24.70 -6.42 -0.27
CA HIS A 111 -25.83 -5.61 0.16
C HIS A 111 -26.26 -4.70 -0.99
N HIS A 112 -27.52 -4.83 -1.40
CA HIS A 112 -28.14 -3.93 -2.37
C HIS A 112 -28.97 -2.90 -1.62
N ASP A 113 -28.66 -1.63 -1.83
CA ASP A 113 -29.42 -0.52 -1.28
C ASP A 113 -30.50 -0.09 -2.28
N PRO A 114 -31.81 -0.26 -1.97
CA PRO A 114 -32.90 0.14 -2.85
C PRO A 114 -32.97 1.65 -3.11
N GLN A 115 -32.44 2.48 -2.20
CA GLN A 115 -32.56 3.94 -2.29
C GLN A 115 -31.53 4.54 -3.25
N THR A 116 -30.28 4.08 -3.14
CA THR A 116 -29.18 4.53 -4.02
C THR A 116 -29.02 3.65 -5.26
N ASN A 117 -29.68 2.49 -5.30
CA ASN A 117 -29.51 1.44 -6.29
C ASN A 117 -28.03 1.01 -6.47
N LEU A 118 -27.27 1.08 -5.37
CA LEU A 118 -25.87 0.68 -5.31
C LEU A 118 -25.72 -0.69 -4.67
N SER A 119 -24.76 -1.44 -5.19
CA SER A 119 -24.33 -2.71 -4.61
C SER A 119 -23.06 -2.49 -3.79
N THR A 120 -23.04 -3.01 -2.57
CA THR A 120 -21.87 -3.03 -1.69
C THR A 120 -21.45 -4.47 -1.44
N MET A 121 -20.25 -4.83 -1.87
CA MET A 121 -19.64 -6.11 -1.56
C MET A 121 -18.90 -5.99 -0.24
N TYR A 122 -19.09 -6.94 0.67
CA TYR A 122 -18.27 -7.07 1.87
C TYR A 122 -17.78 -8.50 2.04
N ALA A 123 -16.54 -8.63 2.49
CA ALA A 123 -15.90 -9.91 2.77
C ALA A 123 -15.45 -9.96 4.22
N LEU A 124 -15.92 -10.99 4.93
CA LEU A 124 -15.65 -11.20 6.35
C LEU A 124 -14.55 -12.24 6.55
N MET A 125 -13.45 -11.81 7.15
CA MET A 125 -12.43 -12.67 7.74
C MET A 125 -12.72 -12.83 9.23
N HIS A 126 -13.04 -14.05 9.65
CA HIS A 126 -13.15 -14.34 11.08
C HIS A 126 -11.77 -14.36 11.73
N ALA A 127 -11.66 -13.74 12.90
CA ALA A 127 -10.46 -13.81 13.70
C ALA A 127 -10.26 -15.24 14.21
N PRO A 128 -9.04 -15.82 14.09
CA PRO A 128 -8.74 -17.13 14.63
C PRO A 128 -8.71 -17.13 16.16
N ARG A 129 -8.58 -15.94 16.79
CA ARG A 129 -8.63 -15.74 18.24
C ARG A 129 -9.67 -14.66 18.53
N GLY A 130 -10.37 -14.76 19.65
CA GLY A 130 -11.34 -13.75 20.08
C GLY A 130 -12.78 -14.23 20.07
N ASP A 131 -13.66 -13.35 20.54
CA ASP A 131 -15.08 -13.60 20.85
C ASP A 131 -16.03 -13.19 19.71
N ASN A 132 -15.49 -12.74 18.57
CA ASN A 132 -16.23 -12.25 17.40
C ASN A 132 -17.15 -11.05 17.67
N THR A 133 -17.00 -10.31 18.78
CA THR A 133 -17.87 -9.17 19.11
C THR A 133 -17.40 -7.86 18.52
N GLU A 134 -16.12 -7.77 18.15
CA GLU A 134 -15.51 -6.58 17.57
C GLU A 134 -14.90 -6.87 16.19
N ALA A 135 -14.90 -5.84 15.34
CA ALA A 135 -14.35 -5.92 13.99
C ALA A 135 -13.61 -4.64 13.59
N MET A 136 -12.59 -4.81 12.76
CA MET A 136 -11.95 -3.74 11.98
C MET A 136 -12.52 -3.74 10.57
N VAL A 137 -12.86 -2.56 10.06
CA VAL A 137 -13.43 -2.41 8.71
C VAL A 137 -12.43 -1.71 7.80
N LEU A 138 -12.10 -2.36 6.69
CA LEU A 138 -11.22 -1.85 5.64
C LEU A 138 -12.06 -1.48 4.43
N VAL A 139 -12.12 -0.19 4.12
CA VAL A 139 -12.92 0.32 3.01
C VAL A 139 -12.03 0.53 1.79
N ALA A 140 -12.34 -0.18 0.71
CA ALA A 140 -11.66 -0.11 -0.57
C ALA A 140 -12.68 0.32 -1.64
N PRO A 141 -12.93 1.62 -1.82
CA PRO A 141 -13.92 2.07 -2.79
C PRO A 141 -13.39 1.88 -4.22
N TYR A 142 -14.30 1.57 -5.15
CA TYR A 142 -13.94 1.43 -6.58
C TYR A 142 -13.45 2.75 -7.19
N PHE A 143 -13.96 3.88 -6.69
CA PHE A 143 -13.60 5.21 -7.16
C PHE A 143 -13.07 6.06 -5.99
N THR A 144 -12.16 6.99 -6.30
CA THR A 144 -11.71 8.01 -5.33
C THR A 144 -12.80 9.03 -5.08
N SER A 145 -12.61 9.92 -4.09
CA SER A 145 -13.49 11.06 -3.84
C SER A 145 -13.68 11.95 -5.08
N ASP A 146 -12.68 11.99 -5.95
CA ASP A 146 -12.66 12.81 -7.16
C ASP A 146 -13.23 12.08 -8.38
N GLY A 147 -13.80 10.88 -8.18
CA GLY A 147 -14.39 10.06 -9.23
C GLY A 147 -13.39 9.35 -10.15
N GLN A 148 -12.11 9.32 -9.79
CA GLN A 148 -11.09 8.59 -10.53
C GLN A 148 -11.10 7.10 -10.17
N LYS A 149 -10.71 6.24 -11.12
CA LYS A 149 -10.61 4.78 -10.89
C LYS A 149 -9.59 4.49 -9.79
N ASN A 150 -10.01 3.78 -8.73
CA ASN A 150 -9.14 3.46 -7.60
C ASN A 150 -8.49 2.09 -7.76
N VAL A 151 -7.64 1.95 -8.78
CA VAL A 151 -6.88 0.72 -9.04
C VAL A 151 -5.99 0.36 -7.86
N GLY A 152 -5.45 1.36 -7.15
CA GLY A 152 -4.62 1.16 -5.96
C GLY A 152 -5.35 0.43 -4.84
N ALA A 153 -6.59 0.83 -4.53
CA ALA A 153 -7.40 0.14 -3.52
C ALA A 153 -7.76 -1.29 -3.96
N MET A 154 -8.13 -1.47 -5.24
CA MET A 154 -8.46 -2.79 -5.80
C MET A 154 -7.25 -3.74 -5.88
N ALA A 155 -6.03 -3.20 -5.85
CA ALA A 155 -4.80 -3.99 -5.74
C ALA A 155 -4.43 -4.31 -4.29
N LEU A 156 -4.53 -3.31 -3.41
CA LEU A 156 -4.06 -3.40 -2.03
C LEU A 156 -5.00 -4.22 -1.15
N ALA A 157 -6.32 -4.07 -1.32
CA ALA A 157 -7.31 -4.78 -0.51
C ALA A 157 -7.20 -6.31 -0.60
N PRO A 158 -7.18 -6.95 -1.80
CA PRO A 158 -6.98 -8.39 -1.88
C PRO A 158 -5.57 -8.83 -1.44
N ALA A 159 -4.54 -8.00 -1.67
CA ALA A 159 -3.19 -8.31 -1.17
C ALA A 159 -3.13 -8.35 0.37
N LEU A 160 -3.75 -7.38 1.04
CA LEU A 160 -3.87 -7.34 2.49
C LEU A 160 -4.73 -8.48 3.00
N ALA A 161 -5.87 -8.77 2.37
CA ALA A 161 -6.73 -9.88 2.76
C ALA A 161 -5.97 -11.22 2.70
N ARG A 162 -5.27 -11.49 1.59
CA ARG A 162 -4.39 -12.67 1.44
C ARG A 162 -3.32 -12.73 2.52
N TYR A 163 -2.73 -11.58 2.84
CA TYR A 163 -1.67 -11.49 3.82
C TYR A 163 -2.20 -11.75 5.24
N PHE A 164 -3.32 -11.15 5.62
CA PHE A 164 -3.96 -11.30 6.92
C PHE A 164 -4.48 -12.72 7.14
N ALA A 165 -5.04 -13.35 6.11
CA ALA A 165 -5.53 -14.73 6.15
C ALA A 165 -4.44 -15.76 6.51
N ARG A 166 -3.16 -15.44 6.27
CA ARG A 166 -2.01 -16.30 6.63
C ARG A 166 -1.57 -16.18 8.08
N MET A 167 -2.08 -15.18 8.80
CA MET A 167 -1.64 -14.87 10.16
C MET A 167 -2.66 -15.37 11.19
N SER A 168 -2.19 -16.15 12.16
CA SER A 168 -3.04 -16.66 13.25
C SER A 168 -3.14 -15.74 14.47
N ILE A 169 -2.71 -14.47 14.35
CA ILE A 169 -2.55 -13.54 15.48
C ILE A 169 -3.75 -12.63 15.72
N TRP A 170 -4.69 -12.57 14.77
CA TRP A 170 -5.82 -11.64 14.85
C TRP A 170 -6.77 -11.99 15.99
N SER A 171 -7.16 -10.97 16.76
CA SER A 171 -8.10 -11.07 17.88
C SER A 171 -9.47 -10.44 17.59
N LYS A 172 -9.63 -9.77 16.44
CA LYS A 172 -10.84 -9.07 15.99
C LYS A 172 -11.13 -9.41 14.54
N ASN A 173 -12.41 -9.49 14.19
CA ASN A 173 -12.81 -9.80 12.81
C ASN A 173 -12.34 -8.69 11.86
N ILE A 174 -12.08 -9.03 10.61
CA ILE A 174 -11.71 -8.05 9.59
C ILE A 174 -12.75 -8.09 8.49
N ILE A 175 -13.35 -6.94 8.19
CA ILE A 175 -14.35 -6.79 7.13
C ILE A 175 -13.74 -5.94 6.03
N VAL A 176 -13.61 -6.48 4.83
CA VAL A 176 -13.20 -5.73 3.64
C VAL A 176 -14.46 -5.29 2.90
N VAL A 177 -14.67 -3.99 2.73
CA VAL A 177 -15.86 -3.42 2.08
C VAL A 177 -15.45 -2.75 0.78
N SER A 178 -16.05 -3.17 -0.33
CA SER A 178 -15.88 -2.55 -1.64
C SER A 178 -17.22 -2.03 -2.15
N ARG A 179 -17.32 -0.71 -2.28
CA ARG A 179 -18.51 -0.02 -2.79
C ARG A 179 -18.15 1.08 -3.77
N LYS A 180 -19.11 1.47 -4.59
CA LYS A 180 -19.04 2.76 -5.30
C LYS A 180 -19.31 3.87 -4.29
N MET A 181 -18.44 4.88 -4.24
CA MET A 181 -18.62 6.02 -3.35
C MET A 181 -19.60 7.00 -4.00
N ASP A 182 -20.61 7.42 -3.24
CA ASP A 182 -21.48 8.53 -3.64
C ASP A 182 -20.66 9.82 -3.59
N ILE A 183 -20.27 10.33 -4.75
CA ILE A 183 -19.65 11.64 -4.85
C ILE A 183 -20.77 12.66 -4.59
N PRO A 184 -20.64 13.53 -3.57
CA PRO A 184 -21.59 14.61 -3.39
C PRO A 184 -21.63 15.43 -4.69
N ARG A 185 -22.80 15.52 -5.33
CA ARG A 185 -23.00 16.51 -6.38
C ARG A 185 -22.69 17.86 -5.76
N SER A 186 -21.70 18.57 -6.30
CA SER A 186 -21.29 19.90 -5.87
C SER A 186 -22.52 20.81 -5.75
N GLY A 187 -23.06 20.94 -4.55
CA GLY A 187 -24.36 21.56 -4.31
C GLY A 187 -25.12 21.07 -3.06
N ALA A 188 -24.84 19.87 -2.55
CA ALA A 188 -25.43 19.38 -1.29
C ALA A 188 -24.32 19.10 -0.26
N GLY A 189 -24.27 19.91 0.79
CA GLY A 189 -23.30 19.85 1.88
C GLY A 189 -23.47 18.66 2.82
N SER A 190 -23.54 17.44 2.29
CA SER A 190 -23.53 16.21 3.08
C SER A 190 -22.25 15.44 2.83
N THR A 191 -21.36 15.45 3.84
CA THR A 191 -20.22 14.53 3.95
C THR A 191 -20.73 13.11 3.77
N PRO A 192 -20.09 12.24 2.96
CA PRO A 192 -20.53 10.87 2.81
C PRO A 192 -20.32 10.12 4.13
N THR A 193 -21.39 9.98 4.92
CA THR A 193 -21.41 9.20 6.15
C THR A 193 -21.45 7.72 5.77
N ILE A 194 -20.37 7.00 6.08
CA ILE A 194 -20.40 5.54 6.10
C ILE A 194 -21.29 5.16 7.29
N GLN A 195 -22.57 4.86 7.03
CA GLN A 195 -23.43 4.25 8.05
C GLN A 195 -22.99 2.81 8.23
N LEU A 196 -22.07 2.60 9.18
CA LEU A 196 -21.80 1.27 9.72
C LEU A 196 -23.06 0.82 10.46
N TRP A 197 -23.67 -0.26 9.99
CA TRP A 197 -24.83 -0.87 10.64
C TRP A 197 -24.40 -1.41 12.01
N THR A 198 -24.71 -0.67 13.07
CA THR A 198 -24.72 -1.23 14.41
C THR A 198 -25.97 -2.10 14.51
N SER A 199 -25.77 -3.40 14.71
CA SER A 199 -26.88 -4.33 14.99
C SER A 199 -27.76 -3.77 16.12
N PRO A 200 -29.10 -3.74 15.98
CA PRO A 200 -29.95 -3.47 17.12
C PRO A 200 -29.77 -4.63 18.10
N ARG A 201 -29.12 -4.35 19.23
CA ARG A 201 -29.24 -5.22 20.41
C ARG A 201 -30.74 -5.37 20.71
N GLY A 202 -31.23 -6.60 20.70
CA GLY A 202 -32.64 -6.88 20.99
C GLY A 202 -32.99 -8.36 20.92
N LEU A 203 -32.38 -9.17 21.78
CA LEU A 203 -33.02 -10.05 22.78
C LEU A 203 -31.97 -10.95 23.44
#